data_AF-A0A967IG15-F1
#
_entry.id   AF-A0A967IG15-F1
#
_cell.length_a   1.000
_cell.length_b   1.000
_cell.length_c   1.000
_cell.angle_alpha   90.00
_cell.angle_beta   90.00
_cell.angle_gamma   90.00
#
_symmetry.space_group_name_H-M   'P 1'
#
loop_
_entity.id
_entity.type
_entity.pdbx_description
1 polymer ?
#
loop_
_entity_poly.entity_id
_entity_poly.type
_entity_poly.pdbx_seq_one_letter_code
_entity_poly.pdbx_strand_id
1 'polypeptide(L)' 'GFFVEPTIIEARNEWDIVQEETFAPILYLIPFSDLDEAVRMHNGVAQG' A
#
# COMPACT_ATOMS: atom_id res chain seq x y z
N GLY A 1 13.45 -3.76 22.03
CA GLY A 1 12.64 -3.24 20.91
C GLY A 1 13.54 -3.08 19.70
N PHE A 2 12.97 -3.13 18.50
CA PHE A 2 13.68 -2.84 17.26
C PHE A 2 13.17 -1.50 16.73
N PHE A 3 14.09 -0.58 16.43
CA PHE A 3 13.77 0.70 15.82
C PHE A 3 14.16 0.62 14.35
N VAL A 4 13.24 1.00 13.47
CA VAL A 4 13.44 1.01 12.03
C VAL A 4 13.05 2.39 11.50
N GLU A 5 13.70 2.81 10.41
CA GLU A 5 13.47 4.10 9.79
C GLU A 5 12.12 4.13 9.06
N PRO A 6 11.26 5.15 9.28
CA PRO A 6 10.04 5.32 8.51
C PRO A 6 10.35 5.46 7.02
N THR A 7 9.60 4.74 6.17
CA THR A 7 9.90 4.63 4.75
C THR A 7 8.68 5.01 3.90
N ILE A 8 8.88 5.81 2.85
CA ILE A 8 7.84 6.16 1.87
C ILE A 8 8.31 5.67 0.49
N ILE A 9 7.48 4.91 -0.22
CA ILE A 9 7.84 4.30 -1.51
C ILE A 9 6.69 4.43 -2.50
N GLU A 10 7.02 4.74 -3.76
CA GLU A 10 6.10 4.58 -4.88
C GLU A 10 6.00 3.09 -5.26
N ALA A 11 4.78 2.56 -5.28
CA ALA A 11 4.52 1.13 -5.46
C ALA A 11 3.40 0.87 -6.46
N ARG A 12 3.25 -0.40 -6.84
CA ARG A 12 2.14 -0.90 -7.66
C ARG A 12 1.21 -1.74 -6.78
N ASN A 13 -0.10 -1.57 -6.96
CA ASN A 13 -1.11 -2.20 -6.10
C ASN A 13 -0.98 -3.73 -6.07
N GLU A 14 -0.66 -4.35 -7.21
CA GLU A 14 -0.54 -5.80 -7.37
C GLU A 14 0.70 -6.44 -6.74
N TRP A 15 1.60 -5.67 -6.13
CA TRP A 15 2.77 -6.23 -5.45
C TRP A 15 2.37 -7.00 -4.19
N ASP A 16 2.97 -8.17 -3.98
CA ASP A 16 2.70 -9.03 -2.82
C ASP A 16 2.82 -8.25 -1.49
N ILE A 17 3.84 -7.40 -1.35
CA ILE A 17 4.09 -6.60 -0.14
C ILE A 17 3.05 -5.49 0.11
N VAL A 18 2.31 -5.09 -0.92
CA VAL A 18 1.19 -4.14 -0.81
C VAL A 18 -0.09 -4.89 -0.41
N GLN A 19 -0.23 -6.15 -0.86
CA GLN A 19 -1.37 -7.01 -0.57
C GLN A 19 -1.27 -7.68 0.82
N GLU A 20 -0.08 -7.75 1.41
CA GLU A 20 0.16 -8.29 2.76
C GLU A 20 0.20 -7.16 3.80
N GLU A 21 -0.56 -7.32 4.89
CA GLU A 21 -0.55 -6.34 5.98
C GLU A 21 0.76 -6.42 6.75
N THR A 22 1.66 -5.48 6.48
CA THR A 22 2.95 -5.41 7.15
C THR A 22 2.89 -4.45 8.34
N PHE A 23 3.15 -4.95 9.56
CA PHE A 23 3.21 -4.15 10.79
C PHE A 23 4.56 -3.40 10.94
N ALA A 24 4.92 -2.62 9.93
CA ALA A 24 6.14 -1.81 9.87
C ALA A 24 5.81 -0.35 9.49
N PRO A 25 6.67 0.64 9.81
CA PRO A 25 6.42 2.04 9.49
C PRO A 25 6.72 2.36 8.02
N ILE A 26 5.96 1.75 7.11
CA ILE A 26 6.09 1.91 5.65
C ILE A 26 4.80 2.52 5.12
N LEU A 27 4.92 3.54 4.27
CA LEU A 27 3.80 4.16 3.56
C LEU A 27 4.00 4.01 2.04
N TYR A 28 3.00 3.45 1.36
CA TYR A 28 3.01 3.32 -0.09
C TYR A 28 2.27 4.48 -0.77
N LEU A 29 2.87 5.02 -1.83
CA LEU A 29 2.23 5.93 -2.77
C LEU A 29 1.90 5.14 -4.04
N ILE A 30 0.62 5.06 -4.39
CA ILE A 30 0.14 4.33 -5.56
C ILE A 30 -0.57 5.34 -6.48
N PRO A 31 0.00 5.67 -7.65
CA PRO A 31 -0.64 6.56 -8.60
C PRO A 31 -1.96 6.00 -9.12
N PHE A 32 -2.92 6.88 -9.39
CA PHE A 32 -4.20 6.57 -10.02
C PHE A 32 -4.62 7.72 -10.94
N SER A 33 -5.45 7.41 -11.94
CA SER A 33 -5.88 8.35 -12.98
C SER A 33 -7.25 8.97 -12.67
N ASP A 34 -8.13 8.22 -11.99
CA ASP A 34 -9.46 8.67 -11.60
C ASP A 34 -9.91 8.09 -10.25
N LEU A 35 -10.99 8.67 -9.70
CA LEU A 35 -11.50 8.28 -8.38
C LEU A 35 -12.02 6.83 -8.37
N ASP A 36 -12.65 6.38 -9.45
CA ASP A 36 -13.19 5.02 -9.50
C ASP A 36 -12.06 3.99 -9.48
N GLU A 37 -10.94 4.29 -10.14
CA GLU A 37 -9.71 3.50 -10.09
C GLU A 37 -9.14 3.44 -8.67
N ALA A 38 -9.02 4.58 -7.99
CA ALA A 38 -8.53 4.65 -6.61
C ALA A 38 -9.39 3.80 -5.66
N VAL A 39 -10.72 3.87 -5.77
CA VAL A 39 -11.65 3.09 -4.95
C VAL A 39 -11.54 1.60 -5.26
N ARG A 40 -11.42 1.22 -6.55
CA ARG A 40 -11.21 -0.19 -6.94
C ARG A 40 -9.91 -0.75 -6.36
N MET A 41 -8.82 0.02 -6.41
CA MET A 41 -7.53 -0.42 -5.86
C MET A 41 -7.59 -0.53 -4.33
N HIS A 42 -8.18 0.46 -3.65
CA HIS A 42 -8.35 0.46 -2.20
C HIS A 42 -9.11 -0.76 -1.69
N ASN A 43 -10.21 -1.12 -2.36
CA ASN A 43 -11.03 -2.29 -2.01
C ASN A 43 -10.49 -3.60 -2.59
N GLY A 44 -9.41 -3.55 -3.39
CA GLY A 44 -8.84 -4.69 -4.10
C GLY A 44 -7.85 -5.51 -3.26
N VAL A 45 -8.01 -5.48 -1.93
CA VAL A 45 -7.15 -6.15 -0.94
C VAL A 45 -7.99 -7.09 -0.07
N ALA A 46 -7.35 -8.06 0.58
CA ALA A 46 -8.04 -9.06 1.41
C ALA A 46 -8.55 -8.52 2.77
N GLN A 47 -8.06 -7.35 3.17
CA GLN A 47 -8.17 -6.80 4.52
C GLN A 47 -9.49 -6.06 4.79
N GLY A 48 -10.28 -5.77 3.75
CA GLY A 48 -11.63 -5.20 3.86
C GLY A 48 -11.68 -3.67 3.88
#